data_AF-A0A2V9H475-F1
#
_entry.id   AF-A0A2V9H475-F1
#
_cell.length_a   1.000
_cell.length_b   1.000
_cell.length_c   1.000
_cell.angle_alpha   90.00
_cell.angle_beta   90.00
_cell.angle_gamma   90.00
#
_symmetry.space_group_name_H-M   'P 1'
#
loop_
_entity.id
_entity.type
_entity.pdbx_description
1 polymer ?
#
loop_
_entity_poly.entity_id
_entity_poly.type
_entity_poly.pdbx_seq_one_letter_code
_entity_poly.pdbx_strand_id
1 'polypeptide(L)' 'MKTYRVTILSRQLPSAHAEYSYKVEGTKVHIAVSRALKLFEREPHVKGKRLIGVEIMATCVSTFVAASESALLNELRR' A
#
# COMPACT_ATOMS: atom_id res chain seq x y z
N MET A 1 3.04 -14.91 -1.47
CA MET A 1 2.76 -13.50 -1.87
C MET A 1 2.85 -12.63 -0.63
N LYS A 2 3.31 -11.37 -0.72
CA LYS A 2 3.41 -10.46 0.43
C LYS A 2 2.56 -9.21 0.19
N THR A 3 2.03 -8.66 1.26
CA THR A 3 1.30 -7.39 1.22
C THR A 3 2.23 -6.27 1.65
N TYR A 4 2.22 -5.19 0.88
CA TYR A 4 3.00 -3.99 1.13
C TYR A 4 2.06 -2.81 1.34
N ARG A 5 2.43 -1.93 2.26
CA ARG A 5 1.88 -0.59 2.36
C ARG A 5 2.84 0.34 1.65
N VAL A 6 2.37 0.98 0.58
CA VAL A 6 3.15 1.94 -0.20
C VAL A 6 2.56 3.32 -0.01
N THR A 7 3.33 4.23 0.58
CA THR A 7 2.98 5.63 0.72
C THR A 7 3.73 6.45 -0.33
N ILE A 8 3.01 7.31 -1.05
CA ILE A 8 3.53 8.20 -2.07
C ILE A 8 3.25 9.63 -1.62
N LEU A 9 4.30 10.44 -1.54
CA LEU A 9 4.22 11.86 -1.18
C LEU A 9 4.61 12.74 -2.38
N SER A 10 3.75 13.69 -2.72
CA SER A 10 4.00 14.69 -3.76
C SER A 10 3.76 16.09 -3.22
N ARG A 11 4.84 16.86 -3.06
CA ARG A 11 4.79 18.27 -2.63
C ARG A 11 4.23 19.22 -3.70
N GLN A 12 4.02 18.71 -4.91
CA GLN A 12 3.43 19.47 -6.01
C GLN A 12 1.90 19.39 -6.03
N LEU A 13 1.31 18.50 -5.22
CA LEU A 13 -0.12 18.45 -5.01
C LEU A 13 -0.51 19.37 -3.85
N PRO A 14 -1.75 19.88 -3.83
CA PRO A 14 -2.27 20.60 -2.66
C PRO A 14 -2.10 19.76 -1.40
N SER A 15 -1.90 20.40 -0.23
CA SER A 15 -1.63 19.69 1.04
C SER A 15 -2.66 18.60 1.38
N ALA A 16 -3.93 18.80 1.05
CA ALA A 16 -5.00 17.82 1.23
C ALA A 16 -4.83 16.52 0.39
N HIS A 17 -3.98 16.57 -0.63
CA HIS A 17 -3.68 15.50 -1.58
C HIS A 17 -2.18 15.25 -1.69
N ALA A 18 -1.38 15.71 -0.73
CA ALA A 18 0.07 15.57 -0.80
C ALA A 18 0.54 14.16 -0.49
N GLU A 19 -0.27 13.34 0.18
CA GLU A 19 0.07 11.98 0.60
C GLU A 19 -1.03 10.98 0.24
N TYR A 20 -0.64 9.83 -0.32
CA TYR A 20 -1.52 8.70 -0.58
C TYR A 20 -0.90 7.40 -0.07
N SER A 21 -1.70 6.54 0.55
CA SER A 21 -1.24 5.23 1.06
C SER A 21 -2.06 4.10 0.46
N TYR A 22 -1.38 3.14 -0.17
CA TYR A 22 -2.00 2.00 -0.84
C TYR A 22 -1.56 0.69 -0.19
N LYS A 23 -2.52 -0.22 0.01
CA LYS A 23 -2.25 -1.61 0.38
C LYS A 23 -2.25 -2.47 -0.88
N VAL A 24 -1.09 -2.99 -1.26
CA VAL A 24 -0.88 -3.70 -2.54
C VAL A 24 -0.14 -5.01 -2.32
N GLU A 25 -0.56 -6.03 -3.06
CA GLU A 25 0.09 -7.33 -3.03
C GLU A 25 1.17 -7.42 -4.12
N GLY A 26 2.28 -8.07 -3.79
CA GLY A 26 3.38 -8.30 -4.71
C GLY A 26 4.27 -9.46 -4.26
N THR A 27 4.96 -10.09 -5.20
CA THR A 27 6.02 -11.05 -4.89
C THR A 27 7.31 -10.35 -4.45
N LYS A 28 7.51 -9.10 -4.87
CA LYS A 28 8.65 -8.23 -4.54
C LYS A 28 8.16 -6.79 -4.32
N VAL A 29 8.95 -6.00 -3.58
CA VAL A 29 8.62 -4.61 -3.24
C VAL A 29 8.46 -3.71 -4.48
N HIS A 30 9.31 -3.84 -5.50
CA HIS A 30 9.20 -3.01 -6.70
C HIS A 30 7.90 -3.25 -7.48
N ILE A 31 7.39 -4.50 -7.49
CA ILE A 31 6.11 -4.83 -8.13
C ILE A 31 4.95 -4.14 -7.39
N ALA A 32 5.00 -4.16 -6.06
CA ALA A 32 4.04 -3.45 -5.23
C ALA A 32 4.10 -1.93 -5.47
N VAL A 33 5.29 -1.35 -5.53
CA VAL A 33 5.49 0.08 -5.85
C VAL A 33 4.94 0.42 -7.23
N SER A 34 5.25 -0.34 -8.28
CA SER A 34 4.72 -0.10 -9.62
C SER A 34 3.18 -0.19 -9.67
N ARG A 35 2.57 -1.09 -8.90
CA ARG A 35 1.10 -1.18 -8.78
C ARG A 35 0.53 0.05 -8.07
N ALA A 36 1.14 0.48 -6.97
CA ALA A 36 0.73 1.66 -6.23
C ALA A 36 0.85 2.94 -7.09
N LEU A 37 1.92 3.08 -7.87
CA LEU A 37 2.10 4.20 -8.80
C LEU A 37 0.99 4.25 -9.86
N LYS A 38 0.60 3.10 -10.43
CA LYS A 38 -0.51 3.05 -11.40
C LYS A 38 -1.86 3.44 -10.79
N LEU A 39 -2.08 3.18 -9.51
CA LEU A 39 -3.27 3.64 -8.79
C LEU A 39 -3.19 5.16 -8.58
N PHE A 40 -2.05 5.64 -8.09
CA PHE A 40 -1.79 7.06 -7.89
C PHE A 40 -1.93 7.90 -9.17
N GLU A 41 -1.46 7.42 -10.32
CA GLU A 41 -1.62 8.11 -11.61
C GLU A 41 -3.08 8.26 -12.06
N ARG A 42 -3.99 7.44 -11.51
CA ARG A 42 -5.43 7.50 -11.82
C ARG A 42 -6.19 8.45 -10.90
N GLU A 43 -5.58 8.90 -9.80
CA GLU A 43 -6.21 9.84 -8.88
C GLU A 43 -6.55 11.14 -9.62
N PRO A 44 -7.77 11.71 -9.44
CA PRO A 44 -8.22 12.88 -10.20
C PRO A 44 -7.26 14.07 -10.13
N HIS A 45 -6.59 14.26 -9.00
CA HIS A 45 -5.66 15.37 -8.78
C HIS A 45 -4.26 15.14 -9.36
N VAL A 46 -3.97 13.92 -9.79
CA VAL A 46 -2.69 13.47 -10.35
C VAL A 46 -2.81 13.24 -11.85
N LYS A 47 -3.95 12.73 -12.31
CA LYS A 47 -4.20 12.38 -13.70
C LYS A 47 -3.86 13.55 -14.63
N GLY A 48 -2.95 13.29 -15.57
CA GLY A 48 -2.49 14.28 -16.55
C GLY A 48 -1.46 15.29 -16.02
N LYS A 49 -1.07 15.22 -14.74
CA LYS A 49 0.01 16.04 -14.20
C LYS A 49 1.33 15.28 -14.23
N ARG A 50 2.39 15.98 -14.63
CA ARG A 50 3.76 15.48 -14.53
C ARG A 50 4.33 15.85 -13.16
N LEU A 51 4.28 14.92 -12.22
CA LEU A 51 4.85 15.11 -10.88
C LEU A 51 6.35 14.79 -10.91
N ILE A 52 7.18 15.72 -10.42
CA ILE A 52 8.64 15.58 -10.33
C ILE A 52 9.03 15.46 -8.84
N GLY A 53 9.93 14.55 -8.51
CA GLY A 53 10.41 14.41 -7.13
C GLY A 53 9.36 13.88 -6.15
N VAL A 54 8.59 12.87 -6.56
CA VAL A 54 7.72 12.10 -5.65
C VAL A 54 8.56 11.23 -4.73
N GLU A 55 8.29 11.29 -3.44
CA GLU A 55 8.91 10.44 -2.43
C GLU A 55 8.04 9.17 -2.27
N ILE A 56 8.67 8.00 -2.25
CA ILE A 56 7.97 6.71 -2.16
C ILE A 56 8.54 5.90 -1.01
N MET A 57 7.69 5.53 -0.06
CA MET A 57 8.01 4.64 1.04
C MET A 57 7.21 3.36 0.92
N ALA A 58 7.88 2.20 0.93
CA ALA A 58 7.21 0.91 0.84
C ALA A 58 7.62 0.02 2.02
N THR A 59 6.63 -0.37 2.83
CA THR A 59 6.82 -1.24 3.99
C THR A 59 6.10 -2.57 3.76
N CYS A 60 6.82 -3.68 3.94
CA CYS A 60 6.20 -5.00 3.95
C CYS A 60 5.38 -5.16 5.23
N VAL A 61 4.07 -5.37 5.11
CA VAL A 61 3.12 -5.41 6.23
C VAL A 61 2.50 -6.79 6.43
N SER A 62 3.12 -7.85 5.91
CA SER A 62 2.67 -9.25 6.00
C SER A 62 1.86 -9.55 7.28
N THR A 63 0.53 -9.47 7.20
CA THR A 63 -0.34 -10.00 8.25
C THR A 63 -0.52 -11.48 7.97
N PHE A 64 0.35 -12.31 8.55
CA PHE A 64 -0.09 -13.65 8.92
C PHE A 64 -0.87 -13.50 10.22
N VAL A 65 -2.19 -13.37 10.10
CA VAL A 65 -3.11 -13.89 11.11
C VAL A 65 -4.00 -14.87 10.39
N ALA A 66 -3.43 -16.05 10.15
CA ALA A 66 -4.25 -17.25 9.99
C ALA A 66 -4.57 -17.75 11.41
N ALA A 67 -5.40 -17.01 12.13
CA ALA A 67 -6.20 -17.65 13.16
C ALA A 67 -7.50 -18.02 12.46
N SER A 68 -7.50 -19.19 11.82
CA SER A 68 -8.77 -19.86 11.50
C SER A 68 -9.60 -19.85 12.78
N GLU A 69 -10.84 -19.38 12.74
CA GLU A 69 -11.73 -19.35 13.92
C GLU A 69 -11.82 -20.73 14.62
N SER A 70 -11.55 -21.80 13.88
CA SER A 70 -11.45 -23.17 14.39
C SER A 70 -10.26 -23.46 15.32
N ALA A 71 -9.17 -22.71 15.26
CA ALA A 71 -7.98 -22.93 16.11
C ALA A 71 -8.14 -22.26 17.49
N LEU A 72 -8.70 -21.06 17.53
CA LEU A 72 -8.96 -20.30 18.77
C LEU A 72 -10.00 -20.98 19.67
N LEU A 73 -11.02 -21.61 19.07
CA LEU A 73 -12.04 -22.37 19.80
C LEU A 73 -11.54 -23.69 20.41
N ASN A 74 -10.44 -24.25 19.89
CA ASN A 74 -9.92 -25.54 20.35
C ASN A 74 -8.92 -25.41 21.51
N GLU A 75 -8.33 -24.23 21.68
CA GLU A 75 -7.40 -23.92 22.77
C GLU A 75 -8.13 -23.48 24.05
N LEU A 76 -9.33 -22.90 23.94
CA LEU A 76 -10.21 -22.55 25.06
C LEU A 76 -10.99 -23.74 25.66
N ARG A 77 -10.91 -24.92 25.04
CA ARG A 77 -11.59 -26.15 25.48
C ARG A 77 -10.65 -27.17 26.13
N ARG A 78 -9.39 -26.82 26.38
CA ARG A 78 -8.39 -27.70 26.95
C ARG A 78 -7.98 -27.30 28.36
#